data_AF-A0A1B6DER3-F1
#
_entry.id   AF-A0A1B6DER3-F1
#
_cell.length_a   1.000
_cell.length_b   1.000
_cell.length_c   1.000
_cell.angle_alpha   90.00
_cell.angle_beta   90.00
_cell.angle_gamma   90.00
#
_symmetry.space_group_name_H-M   'P 1'
#
loop_
_entity.id
_entity.type
_entity.pdbx_description
1 polymer ?
#
loop_
_entity_poly.entity_id
_entity_poly.type
_entity_poly.pdbx_seq_one_letter_code
_entity_poly.pdbx_strand_id
1 'polypeptide(L)'
;MAQGENSFQILDFVVLVIMLLISAGIGVYFRFTGGKQKTTQEYLLGDRNQKIIPVAFSLMTSFLSAIAILGTSAEMYVYGTQYLIVNLGYIICTPLAAYLYIPVFFKLQKVSAYEYLEIRFGKTARTCASILYSFQILAYTGVILYVPALALVILTGITTEWAIISVGVVCTFYSTIGGMKAVIITDVFQSLLMFASVICVIIVATIQLGGIEPVLRISQERGRIEFLNFSFDPTIRHTFWALTIGGGLTFMASFAVNQIQVQRYLTMKDVD
;
A
#
# COMPACT_ATOMS: atom_id res chain seq x y z
N MET A 1 0.70 5.88 -39.56
CA MET A 1 0.49 5.21 -38.25
C MET A 1 1.36 5.83 -37.13
N ALA A 2 1.65 7.15 -37.12
CA ALA A 2 2.57 7.75 -36.13
C ALA A 2 2.18 9.18 -35.69
N GLN A 3 0.87 9.45 -35.55
CA GLN A 3 0.38 10.73 -34.97
C GLN A 3 -0.42 10.53 -33.67
N GLY A 4 -0.68 9.29 -33.25
CA GLY A 4 -1.39 8.98 -32.00
C GLY A 4 -0.48 8.86 -30.78
N GLU A 5 0.70 8.25 -30.92
CA GLU A 5 1.56 7.86 -29.77
C GLU A 5 2.07 9.08 -28.96
N ASN A 6 2.50 10.16 -29.64
CA ASN A 6 3.00 11.35 -28.95
C ASN A 6 1.92 12.07 -28.13
N SER A 7 0.66 12.09 -28.59
CA SER A 7 -0.41 12.77 -27.85
C SER A 7 -0.80 12.00 -26.59
N PHE A 8 -0.81 10.66 -26.64
CA PHE A 8 -1.06 9.82 -25.46
C PHE A 8 0.07 9.96 -24.44
N GLN A 9 1.33 9.96 -24.89
CA GLN A 9 2.49 10.19 -24.00
C GLN A 9 2.47 11.56 -23.32
N ILE A 10 2.05 12.62 -24.02
CA ILE A 10 1.92 13.95 -23.41
C ILE A 10 0.79 13.97 -22.36
N LEU A 11 -0.36 13.36 -22.65
CA LEU A 11 -1.48 13.29 -21.69
C LEU A 11 -1.10 12.49 -20.45
N ASP A 12 -0.43 11.34 -20.63
CA ASP A 12 0.05 10.50 -19.52
C ASP A 12 1.08 11.24 -18.66
N PHE A 13 1.98 11.99 -19.30
CA PHE A 13 2.92 12.87 -18.60
C PHE A 13 2.22 13.97 -17.81
N VAL A 14 1.22 14.63 -18.40
CA VAL A 14 0.43 15.67 -17.73
C VAL A 14 -0.29 15.09 -16.50
N VAL A 15 -0.88 13.91 -16.61
CA VAL A 15 -1.53 13.23 -15.47
C VAL A 15 -0.53 12.93 -14.35
N LEU A 16 0.66 12.42 -14.69
CA LEU A 16 1.73 12.14 -13.73
C LEU A 16 2.16 13.42 -13.00
N VAL A 17 2.42 14.51 -13.73
CA VAL A 17 2.84 15.79 -13.15
C VAL A 17 1.74 16.39 -12.28
N ILE A 18 0.48 16.37 -12.73
CA ILE A 18 -0.66 16.84 -11.94
C ILE A 18 -0.78 16.05 -10.64
N MET A 19 -0.64 14.73 -10.70
CA MET A 19 -0.70 13.85 -9.52
C MET A 19 0.40 14.21 -8.51
N LEU A 20 1.64 14.38 -8.96
CA LEU A 20 2.76 14.79 -8.10
C LEU A 20 2.56 16.20 -7.52
N LEU A 21 2.04 17.15 -8.32
CA LEU A 21 1.74 18.51 -7.87
C LEU A 21 0.62 18.55 -6.84
N ILE A 22 -0.43 17.74 -6.99
CA ILE A 22 -1.50 17.61 -6.00
C ILE A 22 -0.93 17.05 -4.70
N SER A 23 -0.13 15.98 -4.75
CA SER A 23 0.53 15.43 -3.56
C SER A 23 1.45 16.45 -2.87
N ALA A 24 2.26 17.18 -3.65
CA ALA A 24 3.10 18.26 -3.14
C ALA A 24 2.27 19.40 -2.53
N GLY A 25 1.19 19.81 -3.20
CA GLY A 25 0.27 20.83 -2.74
C GLY A 25 -0.40 20.47 -1.42
N ILE A 26 -0.80 19.20 -1.23
CA ILE A 26 -1.34 18.70 0.04
C ILE A 26 -0.29 18.81 1.15
N GLY A 27 0.96 18.39 0.89
CA GLY A 27 2.06 18.52 1.85
C GLY A 27 2.32 19.96 2.27
N VAL A 28 2.42 20.87 1.28
CA VAL A 28 2.61 22.31 1.50
C VAL A 28 1.43 22.92 2.27
N TYR A 29 0.19 22.55 1.91
CA TYR A 29 -1.00 23.02 2.60
C TYR A 29 -0.96 22.68 4.10
N PHE A 30 -0.63 21.44 4.47
CA PHE A 30 -0.56 21.03 5.89
C PHE A 30 0.66 21.55 6.65
N ARG A 31 1.67 22.07 5.95
CA ARG A 31 2.77 22.83 6.57
C ARG A 31 2.33 24.22 7.02
N PHE A 32 1.48 24.87 6.24
CA PHE A 32 1.03 26.23 6.49
C PHE A 32 -0.31 26.31 7.23
N THR A 33 -1.07 25.22 7.30
CA THR A 33 -2.33 25.10 8.04
C THR A 33 -2.19 24.26 9.31
N GLY A 34 -3.11 24.42 10.25
CA GLY A 34 -3.05 23.77 11.57
C GLY A 34 -1.95 24.33 12.48
N GLY A 35 -1.39 23.48 13.35
CA GLY A 35 -0.30 23.82 14.28
C GLY A 35 1.07 23.97 13.61
N LYS A 36 1.11 23.92 12.27
CA LYS A 36 2.31 24.06 11.42
C LYS A 36 3.37 22.99 11.68
N GLN A 37 2.95 21.79 12.11
CA GLN A 37 3.84 20.67 12.41
C GLN A 37 4.89 21.02 13.48
N LYS A 38 4.54 21.90 14.42
CA LYS A 38 5.49 22.41 15.43
C LYS A 38 5.79 21.40 16.53
N THR A 39 4.89 20.45 16.78
CA THR A 39 5.05 19.43 17.80
C THR A 39 5.28 18.07 17.17
N THR A 40 6.09 17.23 17.82
CA THR A 40 6.31 15.84 17.40
C THR A 40 5.00 15.06 17.33
N GLN A 41 4.05 15.35 18.21
CA GLN A 41 2.73 14.72 18.23
C GLN A 41 1.89 15.12 17.01
N GLU A 42 1.88 16.39 16.61
CA GLU A 42 1.20 16.81 15.39
C GLU A 42 1.86 16.15 14.17
N TYR A 43 3.19 16.20 14.10
CA TYR A 43 3.94 15.70 12.95
C TYR A 43 3.82 14.19 12.76
N LEU A 44 3.97 13.40 13.84
CA LEU A 44 3.98 11.93 13.76
C LEU A 44 2.60 11.30 13.89
N LEU A 45 1.65 11.93 14.59
CA LEU A 45 0.35 11.34 14.93
C LEU A 45 -0.86 12.16 14.44
N GLY A 46 -0.64 13.34 13.85
CA GLY A 46 -1.74 14.18 13.37
C GLY A 46 -2.71 14.61 14.47
N ASP A 47 -2.19 14.88 15.67
CA ASP A 47 -2.93 15.24 16.89
C ASP A 47 -3.96 14.21 17.38
N ARG A 48 -3.87 12.96 16.93
CA ARG A 48 -4.82 11.89 17.30
C ARG A 48 -6.28 12.25 17.00
N ASN A 49 -6.53 13.05 15.97
CA ASN A 49 -7.88 13.53 15.63
C ASN A 49 -8.26 13.22 14.17
N GLN A 50 -7.67 12.17 13.60
CA GLN A 50 -8.00 11.73 12.25
C GLN A 50 -9.31 10.94 12.24
N LYS A 51 -10.11 11.16 11.20
CA LYS A 51 -11.38 10.44 11.00
C LYS A 51 -11.11 9.02 10.51
N ILE A 52 -12.02 8.10 10.82
CA ILE A 52 -11.92 6.68 10.48
C ILE A 52 -11.77 6.46 8.97
N ILE A 53 -12.57 7.13 8.14
CA ILE A 53 -12.58 6.92 6.69
C ILE A 53 -11.21 7.25 6.05
N PRO A 54 -10.62 8.45 6.24
CA PRO A 54 -9.26 8.73 5.77
C PRO A 54 -8.22 7.73 6.26
N VAL A 55 -8.28 7.33 7.53
CA VAL A 55 -7.34 6.35 8.10
C VAL A 55 -7.51 4.99 7.43
N ALA A 56 -8.74 4.52 7.18
CA ALA A 56 -9.01 3.26 6.49
C ALA A 56 -8.45 3.24 5.06
N PHE A 57 -8.71 4.29 4.27
CA PHE A 57 -8.12 4.42 2.93
C PHE A 57 -6.60 4.48 2.97
N SER A 58 -6.06 5.18 3.96
CA SER A 58 -4.63 5.23 4.20
C SER A 58 -4.09 3.82 4.46
N LEU A 59 -4.54 3.11 5.50
CA LEU A 59 -4.14 1.74 5.84
C LEU A 59 -4.16 0.81 4.61
N MET A 60 -5.24 0.88 3.82
CA MET A 60 -5.41 0.12 2.59
C MET A 60 -4.36 0.48 1.52
N THR A 61 -4.12 1.77 1.28
CA THR A 61 -3.16 2.25 0.26
C THR A 61 -1.74 1.80 0.57
N SER A 62 -1.33 1.87 1.83
CA SER A 62 -0.02 1.36 2.26
C SER A 62 0.13 -0.14 2.07
N PHE A 63 -0.96 -0.89 2.23
CA PHE A 63 -0.91 -2.34 2.05
C PHE A 63 -0.94 -2.74 0.58
N LEU A 64 -1.81 -2.14 -0.23
CA LEU A 64 -1.94 -2.49 -1.65
C LEU A 64 -0.70 -2.09 -2.43
N SER A 65 -0.15 -0.88 -2.27
CA SER A 65 0.98 -0.37 -3.07
C SER A 65 0.80 -0.53 -4.60
N ALA A 66 1.71 0.02 -5.40
CA ALA A 66 1.71 -0.28 -6.85
C ALA A 66 2.21 -1.71 -7.12
N ILE A 67 3.13 -2.21 -6.29
CA ILE A 67 3.75 -3.53 -6.43
C ILE A 67 2.72 -4.63 -6.20
N ALA A 68 1.87 -4.55 -5.17
CA ALA A 68 0.91 -5.63 -4.94
C ALA A 68 -0.21 -5.64 -5.99
N ILE A 69 -0.64 -4.49 -6.53
CA ILE A 69 -1.61 -4.49 -7.66
C ILE A 69 -1.03 -5.23 -8.86
N LEU A 70 0.17 -4.87 -9.31
CA LEU A 70 0.83 -5.52 -10.45
C LEU A 70 1.18 -6.98 -10.15
N GLY A 71 1.71 -7.24 -8.95
CA GLY A 71 2.13 -8.55 -8.49
C GLY A 71 0.98 -9.53 -8.37
N THR A 72 -0.14 -9.15 -7.76
CA THR A 72 -1.32 -10.02 -7.62
C THR A 72 -1.99 -10.29 -8.96
N SER A 73 -2.05 -9.29 -9.84
CA SER A 73 -2.57 -9.46 -11.20
C SER A 73 -1.70 -10.42 -12.03
N ALA A 74 -0.37 -10.27 -11.96
CA ALA A 74 0.58 -11.16 -12.62
C ALA A 74 0.51 -12.58 -12.05
N GLU A 75 0.39 -12.72 -10.73
CA GLU A 75 0.23 -14.00 -10.03
C GLU A 75 -1.01 -14.73 -10.53
N MET A 76 -2.16 -14.04 -10.61
CA MET A 76 -3.40 -14.61 -11.11
C MET A 76 -3.34 -14.95 -12.60
N TYR A 77 -2.64 -14.14 -13.40
CA TYR A 77 -2.45 -14.41 -14.82
C TYR A 77 -1.61 -15.67 -15.09
N VAL A 78 -0.54 -15.87 -14.30
CA VAL A 78 0.43 -16.96 -14.50
C VAL A 78 0.03 -18.25 -13.78
N TYR A 79 -0.63 -18.16 -12.61
CA TYR A 79 -0.90 -19.30 -11.74
C TYR A 79 -2.39 -19.53 -11.45
N GLY A 80 -3.28 -18.65 -11.91
CA GLY A 80 -4.73 -18.82 -11.80
C GLY A 80 -5.36 -18.14 -10.58
N THR A 81 -6.68 -18.27 -10.48
CA THR A 81 -7.53 -17.56 -9.52
C THR A 81 -7.38 -18.02 -8.08
N GLN A 82 -6.60 -19.08 -7.82
CA GLN A 82 -6.50 -19.70 -6.52
C GLN A 82 -5.98 -18.72 -5.46
N TYR A 83 -5.12 -17.77 -5.86
CA TYR A 83 -4.62 -16.71 -4.99
C TYR A 83 -5.75 -15.92 -4.29
N LEU A 84 -6.96 -15.83 -4.87
CA LEU A 84 -8.11 -15.16 -4.25
C LEU A 84 -8.50 -15.75 -2.89
N ILE A 85 -8.15 -17.01 -2.61
CA ILE A 85 -8.39 -17.65 -1.31
C ILE A 85 -7.65 -16.94 -0.17
N VAL A 86 -6.59 -16.19 -0.46
CA VAL A 86 -5.88 -15.37 0.55
C VAL A 86 -6.82 -14.41 1.27
N ASN A 87 -7.86 -13.93 0.58
CA ASN A 87 -8.85 -13.02 1.15
C ASN A 87 -9.65 -13.66 2.30
N LEU A 88 -9.85 -14.98 2.29
CA LEU A 88 -10.47 -15.68 3.44
C LEU A 88 -9.59 -15.56 4.68
N GLY A 89 -8.27 -15.69 4.51
CA GLY A 89 -7.29 -15.45 5.57
C GLY A 89 -7.36 -14.02 6.10
N TYR A 90 -7.52 -13.04 5.21
CA TYR A 90 -7.66 -11.63 5.58
C TYR A 90 -8.95 -11.38 6.37
N ILE A 91 -10.09 -11.95 5.95
CA ILE A 91 -11.37 -11.84 6.64
C ILE A 91 -11.27 -12.40 8.07
N ILE A 92 -10.57 -13.52 8.26
CA ILE A 92 -10.38 -14.14 9.59
C ILE A 92 -9.40 -13.33 10.45
N CYS A 93 -8.29 -12.86 9.88
CA CYS A 93 -7.24 -12.20 10.64
C CYS A 93 -7.51 -10.72 10.93
N THR A 94 -8.37 -10.05 10.17
CA THR A 94 -8.78 -8.66 10.41
C THR A 94 -9.40 -8.46 11.80
N PRO A 95 -10.45 -9.20 12.22
CA PRO A 95 -11.00 -9.06 13.56
C PRO A 95 -9.98 -9.46 14.65
N LEU A 96 -9.11 -10.44 14.39
CA LEU A 96 -8.05 -10.79 15.34
C LEU A 96 -7.07 -9.63 15.54
N ALA A 97 -6.64 -8.97 14.48
CA ALA A 97 -5.80 -7.76 14.57
C ALA A 97 -6.54 -6.64 15.32
N ALA A 98 -7.81 -6.41 14.97
CA ALA A 98 -8.63 -5.34 15.53
C ALA A 98 -8.93 -5.51 17.03
N TYR A 99 -9.23 -6.72 17.49
CA TYR A 99 -9.61 -6.96 18.88
C TYR A 99 -8.43 -7.36 19.78
N LEU A 100 -7.38 -8.00 19.25
CA LEU A 100 -6.26 -8.48 20.07
C LEU A 100 -5.07 -7.52 20.11
N TYR A 101 -4.75 -6.86 18.99
CA TYR A 101 -3.52 -6.07 18.86
C TYR A 101 -3.77 -4.56 18.96
N ILE A 102 -4.73 -4.03 18.20
CA ILE A 102 -5.00 -2.58 18.18
C ILE A 102 -5.25 -2.00 19.59
N PRO A 103 -6.05 -2.63 20.49
CA PRO A 103 -6.31 -2.08 21.82
C PRO A 103 -5.06 -2.00 22.69
N VAL A 104 -4.08 -2.88 22.47
CA VAL A 104 -2.80 -2.86 23.20
C VAL A 104 -2.01 -1.60 22.85
N PHE A 105 -1.87 -1.29 21.56
CA PHE A 105 -1.16 -0.10 21.11
C PHE A 105 -1.89 1.19 21.48
N PHE A 106 -3.22 1.20 21.38
CA PHE A 106 -4.02 2.34 21.84
C PHE A 106 -3.89 2.57 23.34
N LYS A 107 -3.88 1.55 24.19
CA LYS A 107 -3.63 1.76 25.64
C LYS A 107 -2.23 2.26 25.91
N LEU A 108 -1.26 1.86 25.09
CA LEU A 108 0.13 2.24 25.26
C LEU A 108 0.38 3.73 24.93
N GLN A 109 -0.37 4.31 23.98
CA GLN A 109 -0.27 5.73 23.55
C GLN A 109 1.17 6.17 23.20
N LYS A 110 1.99 5.22 22.75
CA LYS A 110 3.39 5.40 22.35
C LYS A 110 3.51 5.54 20.83
N VAL A 111 4.48 6.29 20.33
CA VAL A 111 4.59 6.56 18.88
C VAL A 111 5.14 5.35 18.12
N SER A 112 6.06 4.63 18.75
CA SER A 112 6.67 3.44 18.15
C SER A 112 6.04 2.17 18.70
N ALA A 113 5.63 1.26 17.80
CA ALA A 113 5.13 -0.07 18.13
C ALA A 113 6.16 -0.87 18.93
N TYR A 114 7.46 -0.62 18.70
CA TYR A 114 8.55 -1.32 19.39
C TYR A 114 8.74 -0.89 20.85
N GLU A 115 8.09 0.19 21.30
CA GLU A 115 8.07 0.54 22.74
C GLU A 115 7.33 -0.50 23.57
N TYR A 116 6.41 -1.25 22.96
CA TYR A 116 5.83 -2.44 23.57
C TYR A 116 6.90 -3.48 23.93
N LEU A 117 7.86 -3.71 23.04
CA LEU A 117 8.95 -4.68 23.27
C LEU A 117 9.87 -4.24 24.40
N GLU A 118 10.08 -2.93 24.59
CA GLU A 118 10.85 -2.44 25.73
C GLU A 118 10.17 -2.76 27.06
N ILE A 119 8.86 -2.54 27.15
CA ILE A 119 8.10 -2.81 28.37
C ILE A 119 8.07 -4.32 28.66
N ARG A 120 7.99 -5.14 27.63
CA ARG A 120 7.84 -6.59 27.79
C ARG A 120 9.15 -7.35 27.94
N PHE A 121 10.20 -6.93 27.24
CA PHE A 121 11.46 -7.67 27.06
C PHE A 121 12.72 -6.79 27.27
N GLY A 122 12.56 -5.51 27.56
CA GLY A 122 13.67 -4.58 27.81
C GLY A 122 14.18 -3.85 26.58
N LYS A 123 15.03 -2.85 26.83
CA LYS A 123 15.52 -1.89 25.83
C LYS A 123 16.27 -2.52 24.66
N THR A 124 16.96 -3.65 24.90
CA THR A 124 17.69 -4.39 23.86
C THR A 124 16.74 -4.90 22.77
N ALA A 125 15.57 -5.45 23.16
CA ALA A 125 14.58 -5.96 22.21
C ALA A 125 13.99 -4.83 21.35
N ARG A 126 13.62 -3.70 21.98
CA ARG A 126 13.17 -2.49 21.25
C ARG A 126 14.19 -2.02 20.24
N THR A 127 15.45 -1.89 20.67
CA THR A 127 16.51 -1.32 19.83
C THR A 127 16.81 -2.24 18.65
N CYS A 128 16.93 -3.54 18.89
CA CYS A 128 17.14 -4.54 17.84
C CYS A 128 15.99 -4.53 16.82
N ALA A 129 14.74 -4.62 17.27
CA ALA A 129 13.57 -4.60 16.39
C ALA A 129 13.46 -3.30 15.59
N SER A 130 13.76 -2.15 16.21
CA SER A 130 13.72 -0.85 15.53
C SER A 130 14.80 -0.74 14.45
N ILE A 131 16.02 -1.24 14.70
CA ILE A 131 17.11 -1.24 13.71
C ILE A 131 16.77 -2.17 12.54
N LEU A 132 16.34 -3.39 12.84
CA LEU A 132 15.98 -4.37 11.80
C LEU A 132 14.85 -3.85 10.92
N TYR A 133 13.81 -3.27 11.52
CA TYR A 133 12.72 -2.68 10.75
C TYR A 133 13.17 -1.48 9.93
N SER A 134 14.00 -0.59 10.50
CA SER A 134 14.52 0.59 9.77
C SER A 134 15.33 0.17 8.55
N PHE A 135 16.15 -0.89 8.66
CA PHE A 135 16.89 -1.44 7.53
C PHE A 135 15.95 -2.09 6.50
N GLN A 136 14.99 -2.89 6.96
CA GLN A 136 13.99 -3.53 6.10
C GLN A 136 13.20 -2.49 5.29
N ILE A 137 12.70 -1.43 5.93
CA ILE A 137 11.88 -0.42 5.26
C ILE A 137 12.70 0.45 4.32
N LEU A 138 13.98 0.72 4.65
CA LEU A 138 14.91 1.42 3.75
C LEU A 138 15.09 0.63 2.45
N ALA A 139 15.37 -0.67 2.55
CA ALA A 139 15.53 -1.54 1.39
C ALA A 139 14.23 -1.66 0.58
N TYR A 140 13.09 -1.84 1.26
CA TYR A 140 11.79 -1.98 0.62
C TYR A 140 11.32 -0.70 -0.08
N THR A 141 11.59 0.47 0.48
CA THR A 141 11.25 1.77 -0.12
C THR A 141 11.97 1.97 -1.47
N GLY A 142 13.20 1.47 -1.61
CA GLY A 142 13.91 1.48 -2.89
C GLY A 142 13.17 0.70 -3.97
N VAL A 143 12.62 -0.47 -3.63
CA VAL A 143 11.81 -1.29 -4.55
C VAL A 143 10.50 -0.57 -4.90
N ILE A 144 9.85 0.06 -3.92
CA ILE A 144 8.60 0.81 -4.15
C ILE A 144 8.82 1.98 -5.11
N LEU A 145 9.92 2.72 -4.98
CA LEU A 145 10.23 3.87 -5.85
C LEU A 145 10.49 3.48 -7.31
N TYR A 146 10.84 2.22 -7.57
CA TYR A 146 11.14 1.75 -8.92
C TYR A 146 9.93 1.81 -9.86
N VAL A 147 8.72 1.48 -9.39
CA VAL A 147 7.51 1.46 -10.23
C VAL A 147 7.15 2.84 -10.80
N PRO A 148 7.00 3.91 -9.99
CA PRO A 148 6.74 5.25 -10.51
C PRO A 148 7.93 5.81 -11.30
N ALA A 149 9.17 5.43 -10.96
CA ALA A 149 10.34 5.82 -11.75
C ALA A 149 10.32 5.20 -13.15
N LEU A 150 9.95 3.93 -13.28
CA LEU A 150 9.79 3.26 -14.57
C LEU A 150 8.74 3.96 -15.44
N ALA A 151 7.61 4.37 -14.85
CA ALA A 151 6.60 5.15 -15.56
C ALA A 151 7.19 6.48 -16.07
N LEU A 152 7.99 7.18 -15.26
CA LEU A 152 8.64 8.42 -15.67
C LEU A 152 9.67 8.22 -16.79
N VAL A 153 10.45 7.12 -16.75
CA VAL A 153 11.39 6.73 -17.83
C VAL A 153 10.64 6.52 -19.15
N ILE A 154 9.52 5.81 -19.13
CA ILE A 154 8.71 5.53 -20.33
C ILE A 154 8.19 6.84 -20.96
N LEU A 155 7.82 7.82 -20.13
CA LEU A 155 7.21 9.06 -20.59
C LEU A 155 8.22 10.13 -21.03
N THR A 156 9.40 10.17 -20.40
CA THR A 156 10.38 11.25 -20.61
C THR A 156 11.65 10.80 -21.33
N GLY A 157 11.91 9.49 -21.37
CA GLY A 157 13.15 8.94 -21.92
C GLY A 157 14.40 9.20 -21.08
N ILE A 158 14.26 9.74 -19.85
CA ILE A 158 15.41 9.91 -18.94
C ILE A 158 15.92 8.56 -18.44
N THR A 159 17.16 8.53 -17.94
CA THR A 159 17.71 7.30 -17.37
C THR A 159 17.03 6.95 -16.05
N THR A 160 16.97 5.65 -15.75
CA THR A 160 16.31 5.11 -14.56
C THR A 160 16.82 5.73 -13.26
N GLU A 161 18.11 6.04 -13.18
CA GLU A 161 18.74 6.64 -12.00
C GLU A 161 18.16 8.03 -11.71
N TRP A 162 18.07 8.87 -12.74
CA TRP A 162 17.50 10.21 -12.63
C TRP A 162 16.00 10.18 -12.34
N ALA A 163 15.28 9.20 -12.89
CA ALA A 163 13.86 9.01 -12.59
C ALA A 163 13.63 8.66 -11.11
N ILE A 164 14.41 7.71 -10.57
CA ILE A 164 14.32 7.32 -9.15
C ILE A 164 14.65 8.51 -8.24
N ILE A 165 15.73 9.24 -8.53
CA ILE A 165 16.12 10.42 -7.74
C ILE A 165 15.00 11.47 -7.77
N SER A 166 14.44 11.76 -8.95
CA SER A 166 13.41 12.80 -9.11
C SER A 166 12.14 12.46 -8.34
N VAL A 167 11.61 11.24 -8.52
CA VAL A 167 10.43 10.78 -7.78
C VAL A 167 10.71 10.73 -6.28
N GLY A 168 11.88 10.22 -5.88
CA GLY A 168 12.30 10.17 -4.49
C GLY A 168 12.33 11.55 -3.83
N VAL A 169 12.95 12.55 -4.49
CA VAL A 169 13.02 13.93 -3.98
C VAL A 169 11.63 14.53 -3.81
N VAL A 170 10.74 14.39 -4.80
CA VAL A 170 9.37 14.91 -4.70
C VAL A 170 8.61 14.23 -3.56
N CYS A 171 8.69 12.90 -3.47
CA CYS A 171 8.07 12.11 -2.41
C CYS A 171 8.58 12.48 -1.01
N THR A 172 9.89 12.60 -0.83
CA THR A 172 10.51 13.02 0.43
C THR A 172 10.12 14.46 0.78
N PHE A 173 10.08 15.36 -0.20
CA PHE A 173 9.74 16.76 0.01
C PHE A 173 8.33 16.91 0.59
N TYR A 174 7.30 16.37 -0.08
CA TYR A 174 5.93 16.57 0.37
C TYR A 174 5.61 15.81 1.67
N SER A 175 6.21 14.63 1.87
CA SER A 175 5.99 13.83 3.09
C SER A 175 6.65 14.46 4.31
N THR A 176 7.87 14.99 4.17
CA THR A 176 8.61 15.64 5.27
C THR A 176 7.99 16.98 5.67
N ILE A 177 7.39 17.69 4.71
CA ILE A 177 6.79 19.01 4.96
C ILE A 177 5.42 18.89 5.61
N GLY A 178 4.60 17.93 5.18
CA GLY A 178 3.19 17.83 5.58
C GLY A 178 2.91 16.98 6.82
N GLY A 179 3.84 16.12 7.23
CA GLY A 179 3.64 15.20 8.36
C GLY A 179 2.52 14.17 8.12
N MET A 180 2.12 13.47 9.18
CA MET A 180 1.18 12.34 9.10
C MET A 180 -0.21 12.74 8.55
N LYS A 181 -0.69 13.96 8.86
CA LYS A 181 -1.98 14.46 8.32
C LYS A 181 -1.94 14.53 6.79
N ALA A 182 -0.86 15.07 6.23
CA ALA A 182 -0.69 15.14 4.79
C ALA A 182 -0.61 13.75 4.17
N VAL A 183 0.18 12.85 4.77
CA VAL A 183 0.32 11.46 4.30
C VAL A 183 -1.03 10.76 4.20
N ILE A 184 -1.89 10.87 5.23
CA ILE A 184 -3.22 10.26 5.21
C ILE A 184 -4.09 10.82 4.07
N ILE A 185 -4.08 12.14 3.86
CA ILE A 185 -4.88 12.76 2.81
C ILE A 185 -4.33 12.46 1.41
N THR A 186 -3.00 12.44 1.23
CA THR A 186 -2.39 12.03 -0.04
C THR A 186 -2.73 10.59 -0.36
N ASP A 187 -2.76 9.70 0.65
CA ASP A 187 -3.16 8.30 0.45
C ASP A 187 -4.62 8.20 0.02
N VAL A 188 -5.54 8.97 0.61
CA VAL A 188 -6.95 8.98 0.19
C VAL A 188 -7.05 9.34 -1.29
N PHE A 189 -6.37 10.41 -1.71
CA PHE A 189 -6.34 10.82 -3.11
C PHE A 189 -5.76 9.72 -4.02
N GLN A 190 -4.62 9.15 -3.66
CA GLN A 190 -3.95 8.08 -4.41
C GLN A 190 -4.81 6.82 -4.50
N SER A 191 -5.49 6.45 -3.42
CA SER A 191 -6.36 5.27 -3.36
C SER A 191 -7.53 5.35 -4.33
N LEU A 192 -8.14 6.53 -4.47
CA LEU A 192 -9.24 6.76 -5.39
C LEU A 192 -8.76 6.66 -6.84
N LEU A 193 -7.58 7.21 -7.15
CA LEU A 193 -6.94 7.05 -8.45
C LEU A 193 -6.60 5.57 -8.73
N MET A 194 -6.10 4.84 -7.74
CA MET A 194 -5.80 3.41 -7.87
C MET A 194 -7.07 2.62 -8.19
N PHE A 195 -8.18 2.82 -7.46
CA PHE A 195 -9.46 2.17 -7.76
C PHE A 195 -9.99 2.53 -9.14
N ALA A 196 -9.98 3.82 -9.50
CA ALA A 196 -10.42 4.26 -10.81
C ALA A 196 -9.59 3.61 -11.92
N SER A 197 -8.26 3.50 -11.75
CA SER A 197 -7.37 2.89 -12.72
C SER A 197 -7.65 1.39 -12.91
N VAL A 198 -7.82 0.62 -11.82
CA VAL A 198 -8.13 -0.81 -11.89
C VAL A 198 -9.49 -1.06 -12.55
N ILE A 199 -10.53 -0.30 -12.16
CA ILE A 199 -11.87 -0.41 -12.77
C ILE A 199 -11.80 -0.07 -14.26
N CYS A 200 -11.08 0.99 -14.63
CA CYS A 200 -10.90 1.39 -16.03
C CYS A 200 -10.22 0.28 -16.85
N VAL A 201 -9.12 -0.29 -16.35
CA VAL A 201 -8.42 -1.41 -17.00
C VAL A 201 -9.34 -2.60 -17.20
N ILE A 202 -10.12 -2.98 -16.18
CA ILE A 202 -11.08 -4.10 -16.28
C ILE A 202 -12.14 -3.81 -17.35
N ILE A 203 -12.73 -2.61 -17.35
CA ILE A 203 -13.77 -2.23 -18.32
C ILE A 203 -13.22 -2.23 -19.74
N VAL A 204 -12.08 -1.58 -19.98
CA VAL A 204 -11.48 -1.49 -21.31
C VAL A 204 -11.07 -2.88 -21.82
N ALA A 205 -10.42 -3.69 -20.99
CA ALA A 205 -10.05 -5.05 -21.37
C ALA A 205 -11.27 -5.92 -21.70
N THR A 206 -12.35 -5.79 -20.92
CA THR A 206 -13.60 -6.52 -21.15
C THR A 206 -14.27 -6.10 -22.46
N ILE A 207 -14.33 -4.78 -22.76
CA ILE A 207 -14.91 -4.27 -24.00
C ILE A 207 -14.09 -4.73 -25.21
N GLN A 208 -12.75 -4.68 -25.13
CA GLN A 208 -11.87 -5.13 -26.21
C GLN A 208 -12.03 -6.61 -26.54
N LEU A 209 -12.36 -7.44 -25.55
CA LEU A 209 -12.61 -8.86 -25.72
C LEU A 209 -14.04 -9.19 -26.17
N GLY A 210 -14.92 -8.20 -26.31
CA GLY A 210 -16.32 -8.41 -26.70
C GLY A 210 -17.26 -8.78 -25.55
N GLY A 211 -16.85 -8.52 -24.30
CA GLY A 211 -17.65 -8.78 -23.10
C GLY A 211 -16.92 -9.63 -22.05
N ILE A 212 -17.62 -9.92 -20.94
CA ILE A 212 -17.07 -10.72 -19.83
C ILE A 212 -17.01 -12.21 -20.19
N GLU A 213 -17.91 -12.68 -21.05
CA GLU A 213 -18.00 -14.10 -21.42
C GLU A 213 -16.70 -14.62 -22.07
N PRO A 214 -16.09 -13.93 -23.07
CA PRO A 214 -14.78 -14.33 -23.59
C PRO A 214 -13.67 -14.36 -22.53
N VAL A 215 -13.67 -13.44 -21.56
CA VAL A 215 -12.69 -13.41 -20.46
C VAL A 215 -12.78 -14.69 -19.64
N LEU A 216 -14.00 -15.09 -19.25
CA LEU A 216 -14.23 -16.29 -18.47
C LEU A 216 -13.92 -17.56 -19.26
N ARG A 217 -14.35 -17.62 -20.53
CA ARG A 217 -14.08 -18.76 -21.42
C ARG A 217 -12.58 -18.99 -21.60
N ILE A 218 -11.82 -17.95 -21.95
CA ILE A 218 -10.36 -18.03 -22.12
C ILE A 218 -9.69 -18.45 -20.81
N SER A 219 -10.17 -17.92 -19.68
CA SER A 219 -9.64 -18.28 -18.36
C SER A 219 -9.88 -19.75 -18.02
N GLN A 220 -11.04 -20.30 -18.38
CA GLN A 220 -11.36 -21.73 -18.20
C GLN A 220 -10.53 -22.62 -19.13
N GLU A 221 -10.45 -22.28 -20.43
CA GLU A 221 -9.67 -23.02 -21.43
C GLU A 221 -8.18 -23.11 -21.06
N ARG A 222 -7.64 -22.05 -20.45
CA ARG A 222 -6.25 -22.01 -19.98
C ARG A 222 -6.04 -22.60 -18.59
N GLY A 223 -7.07 -23.22 -17.99
CA GLY A 223 -6.99 -23.79 -16.65
C GLY A 223 -6.66 -22.76 -15.57
N ARG A 224 -7.07 -21.50 -15.75
CA ARG A 224 -6.80 -20.42 -14.79
C ARG A 224 -7.87 -20.28 -13.74
N ILE A 225 -9.03 -20.90 -13.92
CA ILE A 225 -10.10 -20.90 -12.92
C ILE A 225 -9.94 -22.13 -12.03
N GLU A 226 -9.20 -21.95 -10.94
CA GLU A 226 -9.04 -22.93 -9.87
C GLU A 226 -9.17 -22.20 -8.54
N PHE A 227 -9.99 -22.73 -7.63
CA PHE A 227 -10.21 -22.11 -6.33
C PHE A 227 -9.84 -23.05 -5.17
N LEU A 228 -10.06 -24.35 -5.34
CA LEU A 228 -10.08 -25.30 -4.23
C LEU A 228 -9.05 -26.42 -4.43
N ASN A 229 -7.80 -26.14 -4.09
CA ASN A 229 -6.76 -27.16 -3.95
C ASN A 229 -6.47 -27.40 -2.47
N PHE A 230 -7.00 -28.49 -1.91
CA PHE A 230 -6.90 -28.84 -0.50
C PHE A 230 -5.68 -29.72 -0.14
N SER A 231 -4.67 -29.78 -1.02
CA SER A 231 -3.44 -30.53 -0.74
C SER A 231 -2.69 -29.97 0.48
N PHE A 232 -2.08 -30.86 1.26
CA PHE A 232 -1.18 -30.52 2.37
C PHE A 232 0.30 -30.53 1.97
N ASP A 233 0.61 -30.74 0.69
CA ASP A 233 1.98 -30.75 0.19
C ASP A 233 2.59 -29.33 0.26
N PRO A 234 3.65 -29.10 1.05
CA PRO A 234 4.27 -27.79 1.20
C PRO A 234 5.09 -27.34 -0.02
N THR A 235 5.31 -28.22 -1.01
CA THR A 235 6.02 -27.89 -2.25
C THR A 235 5.12 -27.22 -3.29
N ILE A 236 3.79 -27.33 -3.12
CA ILE A 236 2.82 -26.70 -4.01
C ILE A 236 2.74 -25.21 -3.71
N ARG A 237 2.88 -24.38 -4.75
CA ARG A 237 2.89 -22.91 -4.66
C ARG A 237 1.67 -22.36 -3.91
N HIS A 238 0.48 -22.82 -4.28
CA HIS A 238 -0.79 -22.41 -3.69
C HIS A 238 -1.58 -23.63 -3.26
N THR A 239 -1.97 -23.65 -1.99
CA THR A 239 -3.00 -24.55 -1.47
C THR A 239 -3.99 -23.71 -0.69
N PHE A 240 -5.20 -24.21 -0.51
CA PHE A 240 -6.22 -23.56 0.31
C PHE A 240 -5.66 -23.24 1.71
N TRP A 241 -4.90 -24.18 2.29
CA TRP A 241 -4.27 -24.03 3.60
C TRP A 241 -3.16 -22.99 3.62
N ALA A 242 -2.23 -23.05 2.65
CA ALA A 242 -1.12 -22.11 2.58
C ALA A 242 -1.61 -20.66 2.39
N LEU A 243 -2.63 -20.46 1.55
CA LEU A 243 -3.19 -19.13 1.32
C LEU A 243 -4.03 -18.62 2.49
N THR A 244 -4.87 -19.46 3.08
CA THR A 244 -5.72 -19.04 4.20
C THR A 244 -4.91 -18.80 5.47
N ILE A 245 -4.09 -19.77 5.87
CA ILE A 245 -3.29 -19.71 7.11
C ILE A 245 -2.05 -18.84 6.88
N GLY A 246 -1.23 -19.16 5.88
CA GLY A 246 0.01 -18.42 5.61
C GLY A 246 -0.26 -16.97 5.18
N GLY A 247 -1.24 -16.77 4.30
CA GLY A 247 -1.69 -15.43 3.91
C GLY A 247 -2.30 -14.64 5.07
N GLY A 248 -3.13 -15.30 5.90
CA GLY A 248 -3.69 -14.69 7.10
C GLY A 248 -2.63 -14.28 8.13
N LEU A 249 -1.65 -15.13 8.40
CA LEU A 249 -0.52 -14.81 9.29
C LEU A 249 0.34 -13.67 8.72
N THR A 250 0.60 -13.66 7.41
CA THR A 250 1.34 -12.58 6.73
C THR A 250 0.59 -11.24 6.83
N PHE A 251 -0.74 -11.28 6.64
CA PHE A 251 -1.60 -10.14 6.83
C PHE A 251 -1.57 -9.64 8.27
N MET A 252 -1.67 -10.54 9.25
CA MET A 252 -1.60 -10.20 10.66
C MET A 252 -0.26 -9.57 11.01
N ALA A 253 0.87 -10.11 10.56
CA ALA A 253 2.18 -9.50 10.77
C ALA A 253 2.25 -8.06 10.21
N SER A 254 1.58 -7.81 9.08
CA SER A 254 1.54 -6.50 8.43
C SER A 254 0.58 -5.53 9.13
N PHE A 255 -0.63 -5.94 9.48
CA PHE A 255 -1.65 -5.05 10.06
C PHE A 255 -1.59 -4.94 11.58
N ALA A 256 -1.04 -5.93 12.29
CA ALA A 256 -1.08 -5.96 13.74
C ALA A 256 0.14 -5.28 14.38
N VAL A 257 1.34 -5.45 13.82
CA VAL A 257 2.60 -5.06 14.49
C VAL A 257 3.54 -4.20 13.66
N ASN A 258 3.26 -3.99 12.36
CA ASN A 258 4.09 -3.14 11.51
C ASN A 258 3.95 -1.67 11.91
N GLN A 259 5.07 -0.97 12.07
CA GLN A 259 5.09 0.43 12.49
C GLN A 259 4.23 1.35 11.60
N ILE A 260 4.22 1.16 10.28
CA ILE A 260 3.42 2.00 9.36
C ILE A 260 1.92 1.89 9.66
N GLN A 261 1.43 0.68 9.90
CA GLN A 261 0.02 0.44 10.18
C GLN A 261 -0.35 0.86 11.60
N VAL A 262 0.47 0.47 12.58
CA VAL A 262 0.27 0.83 14.00
C VAL A 262 0.24 2.35 14.18
N GLN A 263 1.15 3.07 13.54
CA GLN A 263 1.21 4.53 13.63
C GLN A 263 -0.09 5.18 13.12
N ARG A 264 -0.71 4.64 12.06
CA ARG A 264 -1.98 5.14 11.51
C ARG A 264 -3.15 4.91 12.44
N TYR A 265 -3.23 3.75 13.09
CA TYR A 265 -4.23 3.53 14.13
C TYR A 265 -4.16 4.59 15.23
N LEU A 266 -2.94 4.90 15.68
CA LEU A 266 -2.67 5.88 16.74
C LEU A 266 -2.88 7.34 16.32
N THR A 267 -3.29 7.60 15.07
CA THR A 267 -3.73 8.94 14.63
C THR A 267 -5.21 9.20 14.90
N MET A 268 -5.97 8.16 15.29
CA MET A 268 -7.36 8.30 15.72
C MET A 268 -7.42 8.57 17.21
N LYS A 269 -8.54 9.15 17.64
CA LYS A 269 -8.75 9.54 19.04
C LYS A 269 -9.02 8.32 19.92
N ASP A 270 -9.93 7.48 19.47
CA ASP A 270 -10.49 6.35 20.20
C ASP A 270 -10.51 5.10 19.29
N VAL A 271 -10.68 3.93 19.91
CA VAL A 271 -10.76 2.62 19.22
C VAL A 271 -12.18 2.29 18.79
N ASP A 272 -13.17 2.82 19.51
CA ASP A 272 -14.62 2.62 19.32
C ASP A 272 -15.19 3.64 18.32
#